data_AF-A0ABD4K8P2-F1
#
_entry.id   AF-A0ABD4K8P2-F1
#
_cell.length_a   1.000
_cell.length_b   1.000
_cell.length_c   1.000
_cell.angle_alpha   90.00
_cell.angle_beta   90.00
_cell.angle_gamma   90.00
#
_symmetry.space_group_name_H-M   'P 1'
#
loop_
_entity.id
_entity.type
_entity.pdbx_description
1 polymer ?
#
loop_
_entity_poly.entity_id
_entity_poly.type
_entity_poly.pdbx_seq_one_letter_code
_entity_poly.pdbx_strand_id
1 'polypeptide(L)'
;MRYTPILIVPFLTACSVDFIKFDNDPLVRATYAADATKHSVIAAGGKPDSEINVPEINGTCINYTLKKGEETMPFYVAFDKNGKRKYYGYISCQQARAKGVFSQ
;
A
#
# COMPACT_ATOMS: atom_id res chain seq x y z
N MET A 1 -20.69 11.67 -52.90
CA MET A 1 -20.78 11.67 -51.42
C MET A 1 -19.42 11.27 -50.88
N ARG A 2 -18.70 12.20 -50.22
CA ARG A 2 -17.36 11.98 -49.66
C ARG A 2 -17.52 11.43 -48.24
N TYR A 3 -17.13 10.18 -48.01
CA TYR A 3 -17.09 9.58 -46.67
C TYR A 3 -15.77 9.98 -46.00
N THR A 4 -15.84 10.89 -45.05
CA THR A 4 -14.72 11.21 -44.16
C THR A 4 -14.67 10.12 -43.09
N PRO A 5 -13.63 9.28 -43.01
CA PRO A 5 -13.52 8.32 -41.92
C PRO A 5 -13.18 9.09 -40.65
N ILE A 6 -14.11 9.07 -39.68
CA ILE A 6 -13.87 9.53 -38.32
C ILE A 6 -12.85 8.57 -37.71
N LEU A 7 -11.60 9.01 -37.63
CA LEU A 7 -10.56 8.34 -36.84
C LEU A 7 -10.93 8.47 -35.37
N ILE A 8 -11.51 7.41 -34.82
CA ILE A 8 -11.73 7.26 -33.38
C ILE A 8 -10.33 7.06 -32.76
N VAL A 9 -9.76 8.14 -32.22
CA VAL A 9 -8.54 8.06 -31.41
C VAL A 9 -8.92 7.38 -30.10
N PRO A 10 -8.34 6.22 -29.77
CA PRO A 10 -8.60 5.61 -28.48
C PRO A 10 -7.97 6.53 -27.42
N PHE A 11 -8.81 7.14 -26.59
CA PHE A 11 -8.36 7.73 -25.34
C PHE A 11 -7.78 6.59 -24.52
N LEU A 12 -6.46 6.45 -24.52
CA LEU A 12 -5.74 5.59 -23.59
C LEU A 12 -6.12 6.08 -22.18
N THR A 13 -6.96 5.32 -21.49
CA THR A 13 -7.27 5.55 -20.09
C THR A 13 -5.96 5.41 -19.33
N ALA A 14 -5.36 6.54 -18.98
CA ALA A 14 -4.26 6.61 -18.04
C ALA A 14 -4.79 6.16 -16.68
N CYS A 15 -4.75 4.85 -16.41
CA CYS A 15 -4.81 4.35 -15.06
C CYS A 15 -3.53 4.85 -14.37
N SER A 16 -3.62 5.96 -13.66
CA SER A 16 -2.50 6.55 -12.93
C SER A 16 -1.99 5.53 -11.92
N VAL A 17 -0.91 4.85 -12.28
CA VAL A 17 -0.17 3.94 -11.40
C VAL A 17 0.73 4.77 -10.47
N ASP A 18 0.12 5.69 -9.73
CA ASP A 18 0.81 6.65 -8.85
C ASP A 18 1.61 5.98 -7.74
N PHE A 19 1.39 4.68 -7.50
CA PHE A 19 2.11 3.90 -6.49
C PHE A 19 3.49 3.40 -6.96
N ILE A 20 3.71 3.22 -8.26
CA ILE A 20 4.99 2.73 -8.81
C ILE A 20 6.15 3.63 -8.38
N LYS A 21 5.87 4.92 -8.17
CA LYS A 21 6.89 5.88 -7.73
C LYS A 21 7.50 5.50 -6.37
N PHE A 22 6.76 4.81 -5.50
CA PHE A 22 7.22 4.37 -4.19
C PHE A 22 7.79 2.95 -4.16
N ASP A 23 7.79 2.21 -5.27
CA ASP A 23 8.27 0.81 -5.27
C ASP A 23 9.76 0.67 -4.90
N ASN A 24 10.54 1.75 -5.07
CA ASN A 24 11.96 1.79 -4.65
C ASN A 24 12.16 2.20 -3.19
N ASP A 25 11.10 2.59 -2.48
CA ASP A 25 11.17 2.94 -1.06
C ASP A 25 11.59 1.69 -0.24
N PRO A 26 12.60 1.78 0.65
CA PRO A 26 13.06 0.65 1.44
C PRO A 26 11.95 -0.04 2.24
N LEU A 27 11.01 0.73 2.78
CA LEU A 27 9.86 0.21 3.53
C LEU A 27 8.93 -0.61 2.62
N VAL A 28 8.65 -0.10 1.41
CA VAL A 28 7.79 -0.77 0.43
C VAL A 28 8.44 -2.08 -0.02
N ARG A 29 9.74 -2.05 -0.35
CA ARG A 29 10.50 -3.24 -0.73
C ARG A 29 10.54 -4.30 0.37
N ALA A 30 10.81 -3.89 1.61
CA ALA A 30 10.80 -4.79 2.76
C ALA A 30 9.41 -5.38 3.03
N THR A 31 8.35 -4.62 2.76
CA THR A 31 6.97 -5.09 2.88
C THR A 31 6.62 -6.13 1.81
N TYR A 32 7.13 -5.98 0.59
CA TYR A 32 6.85 -6.92 -0.50
C TYR A 32 7.55 -8.27 -0.35
N ALA A 33 8.65 -8.35 0.41
CA ALA A 33 9.39 -9.58 0.66
C ALA A 33 8.47 -10.72 1.16
N ALA A 34 8.63 -11.93 0.59
CA ALA A 34 7.74 -13.05 0.87
C ALA A 34 7.68 -13.44 2.36
N ASP A 35 8.78 -13.21 3.07
CA ASP A 35 8.98 -13.48 4.50
C ASP A 35 8.94 -12.21 5.36
N ALA A 36 8.36 -11.12 4.85
CA ALA A 36 8.28 -9.84 5.56
C ALA A 36 7.69 -10.02 6.97
N THR A 37 8.44 -9.54 7.97
CA THR A 37 8.05 -9.52 9.37
C THR A 37 7.89 -8.09 9.87
N LYS A 38 7.19 -7.93 10.99
CA LYS A 38 7.11 -6.62 11.66
C LYS A 38 8.49 -6.03 11.94
N HIS A 39 9.43 -6.89 12.34
CA HIS A 39 10.81 -6.48 12.59
C HIS A 39 11.51 -6.01 11.32
N SER A 40 11.45 -6.75 10.21
CA SER A 40 12.11 -6.35 8.96
C SER A 40 11.51 -5.08 8.35
N VAL A 41 10.19 -4.91 8.47
CA VAL A 41 9.49 -3.71 7.99
C VAL A 41 9.87 -2.48 8.81
N ILE A 42 9.91 -2.58 10.14
CA ILE A 42 10.36 -1.48 11.02
C ILE A 42 11.85 -1.19 10.82
N ALA A 43 12.69 -2.22 10.62
CA ALA A 43 14.11 -2.03 10.35
C ALA A 43 14.35 -1.24 9.05
N ALA A 44 13.50 -1.42 8.04
CA ALA A 44 13.59 -0.70 6.77
C ALA A 44 12.92 0.68 6.79
N GLY A 45 11.74 0.81 7.43
CA GLY A 45 10.94 2.04 7.43
C GLY A 45 11.13 2.96 8.63
N GLY A 46 11.87 2.52 9.66
CA GLY A 46 12.04 3.26 10.91
C GLY A 46 10.78 3.26 11.78
N LYS A 47 10.60 4.32 12.57
CA LYS A 47 9.47 4.44 13.50
C LYS A 47 8.15 4.61 12.72
N PRO A 48 7.13 3.77 12.94
CA PRO A 48 5.82 3.95 12.32
C PRO A 48 5.11 5.20 12.86
N ASP A 49 4.24 5.78 12.05
CA ASP A 49 3.42 6.94 12.41
C ASP A 49 2.43 6.60 13.53
N SER A 50 1.87 5.38 13.46
CA SER A 50 0.99 4.82 14.49
C SER A 50 0.87 3.31 14.35
N GLU A 51 0.36 2.66 15.38
CA GLU A 51 0.05 1.25 15.41
C GLU A 51 -1.33 1.01 16.03
N ILE A 52 -2.11 0.08 15.48
CA ILE A 52 -3.39 -0.36 16.01
C ILE A 52 -3.46 -1.87 16.15
N ASN A 53 -4.22 -2.35 17.13
CA ASN A 53 -4.59 -3.76 17.23
C ASN A 53 -5.67 -4.10 16.18
N VAL A 54 -5.53 -5.26 15.55
CA VAL A 54 -6.45 -5.82 14.55
C VAL A 54 -6.90 -7.21 15.01
N PRO A 55 -7.95 -7.30 15.83
CA PRO A 55 -8.53 -8.56 16.31
C PRO A 55 -8.89 -9.56 15.21
N GLU A 56 -9.34 -9.06 14.05
CA GLU A 56 -9.76 -9.86 12.89
C GLU A 56 -8.64 -10.80 12.38
N ILE A 57 -7.38 -10.43 12.64
CA ILE A 57 -6.19 -11.21 12.25
C ILE A 57 -5.36 -11.65 13.47
N ASN A 58 -5.90 -11.47 14.68
CA ASN A 58 -5.18 -11.65 15.95
C ASN A 58 -3.81 -10.95 15.95
N GLY A 59 -3.73 -9.74 15.41
CA GLY A 59 -2.44 -9.10 15.16
C GLY A 59 -2.49 -7.58 15.23
N THR A 60 -1.57 -6.93 14.52
CA THR A 60 -1.36 -5.48 14.59
C THR A 60 -1.22 -4.89 13.20
N CYS A 61 -1.60 -3.64 13.02
CA CYS A 61 -1.38 -2.88 11.80
C CYS A 61 -0.60 -1.60 12.12
N ILE A 62 0.44 -1.33 11.35
CA ILE A 62 1.24 -0.11 11.45
C ILE A 62 1.03 0.79 10.25
N ASN A 63 1.02 2.10 10.51
CA ASN A 63 0.92 3.15 9.50
C ASN A 63 2.28 3.79 9.24
N TYR A 64 2.51 4.12 7.97
CA TYR A 64 3.60 4.98 7.52
C TYR A 64 3.08 6.01 6.52
N THR A 65 3.86 7.08 6.37
CA THR A 65 3.70 8.08 5.33
C THR A 65 4.91 8.00 4.42
N LEU A 66 4.74 7.42 3.25
CA LEU A 66 5.76 7.37 2.20
C LEU A 66 6.00 8.78 1.67
N LYS A 67 7.25 9.12 1.39
CA LYS A 67 7.64 10.45 0.90
C LYS A 67 8.49 10.33 -0.36
N LYS A 68 8.13 11.06 -1.41
CA LYS A 68 8.94 11.20 -2.62
C LYS A 68 8.88 12.63 -3.12
N GLY A 69 9.93 13.40 -2.86
CA GLY A 69 9.89 14.85 -3.07
C GLY A 69 8.84 15.49 -2.15
N GLU A 70 7.94 16.28 -2.72
CA GLU A 70 6.83 16.93 -2.01
C GLU A 70 5.60 16.01 -1.85
N GLU A 71 5.58 14.86 -2.52
CA GLU A 71 4.44 13.96 -2.50
C GLU A 71 4.48 13.02 -1.30
N THR A 72 3.32 12.86 -0.66
CA THR A 72 3.13 11.94 0.45
C THR A 72 2.05 10.93 0.14
N MET A 73 2.21 9.69 0.60
CA MET A 73 1.21 8.63 0.43
C MET A 73 1.07 7.81 1.71
N PRO A 74 -0.15 7.61 2.25
CA PRO A 74 -0.35 6.70 3.37
C PRO A 74 -0.06 5.26 2.94
N PHE A 75 0.59 4.50 3.82
CA PHE A 75 0.92 3.10 3.59
C PHE A 75 0.76 2.31 4.88
N TYR A 76 -0.05 1.25 4.84
CA TYR A 76 -0.25 0.38 5.99
C TYR A 76 0.41 -0.98 5.76
N VAL A 77 0.84 -1.60 6.85
CA VAL A 77 1.27 -3.01 6.87
C VAL A 77 0.64 -3.69 8.08
N ALA A 78 -0.10 -4.77 7.85
CA ALA A 78 -0.76 -5.56 8.87
C ALA A 78 -0.03 -6.90 9.05
N PHE A 79 0.19 -7.29 10.30
CA PHE A 79 0.89 -8.49 10.72
C PHE A 79 -0.04 -9.39 11.54
N ASP A 80 0.10 -10.70 11.40
CA ASP A 80 -0.57 -11.69 12.24
C ASP A 80 0.03 -11.76 13.66
N LYS A 81 -0.50 -12.66 14.50
CA LYS A 81 0.00 -12.91 15.86
C LYS A 81 1.49 -13.28 15.96
N ASN A 82 2.08 -13.80 14.88
CA ASN A 82 3.48 -14.21 14.83
C ASN A 82 4.37 -13.09 14.27
N GLY A 83 3.80 -11.92 13.98
CA GLY A 83 4.50 -10.80 13.36
C GLY A 83 4.78 -10.99 11.88
N LYS A 84 4.10 -11.93 11.19
CA LYS A 84 4.24 -12.12 9.73
C LYS A 84 3.27 -11.22 8.98
N ARG A 85 3.74 -10.55 7.92
CA ARG A 85 2.93 -9.65 7.10
C ARG A 85 1.78 -10.41 6.43
N LYS A 86 0.54 -9.97 6.66
CA LYS A 86 -0.69 -10.54 6.09
C LYS A 86 -1.32 -9.64 5.03
N TYR A 87 -1.44 -8.34 5.31
CA TYR A 87 -2.01 -7.36 4.38
C TYR A 87 -1.15 -6.09 4.35
N TYR A 88 -1.28 -5.33 3.27
CA TYR A 88 -0.58 -4.05 3.09
C TYR A 88 -1.27 -3.25 1.98
N GLY A 89 -0.99 -1.96 1.90
CA GLY A 89 -1.50 -1.13 0.81
C GLY A 89 -1.40 0.35 1.06
N TYR A 90 -1.72 1.12 0.02
CA TYR A 90 -1.54 2.58 -0.03
C TYR A 90 -2.75 3.35 0.56
N ILE A 91 -3.10 3.01 1.80
CA ILE A 91 -4.13 3.63 2.64
C ILE A 91 -3.70 3.51 4.11
N SER A 92 -4.45 4.09 5.05
CA SER A 92 -4.18 3.86 6.49
C SER A 92 -4.79 2.54 7.00
N CYS A 93 -4.28 2.04 8.12
CA CYS A 93 -4.83 0.90 8.86
C CYS A 93 -6.33 1.08 9.16
N GLN A 94 -6.74 2.29 9.52
CA GLN A 94 -8.14 2.64 9.81
C GLN A 94 -9.00 2.52 8.55
N GLN A 95 -8.50 3.01 7.41
CA GLN A 95 -9.19 2.88 6.13
C GLN A 95 -9.26 1.43 5.67
N ALA A 96 -8.18 0.65 5.82
CA ALA A 96 -8.16 -0.78 5.50
C ALA A 96 -9.19 -1.55 6.33
N ARG A 97 -9.29 -1.25 7.63
CA ARG A 97 -10.31 -1.83 8.52
C ARG A 97 -11.73 -1.45 8.11
N ALA A 98 -11.98 -0.16 7.84
CA ALA A 98 -13.30 0.32 7.42
C ALA A 98 -13.75 -0.28 6.09
N LYS A 99 -12.80 -0.60 5.20
CA LYS A 99 -13.04 -1.31 3.93
C LYS A 99 -13.17 -2.84 4.08
N GLY A 100 -13.07 -3.36 5.31
CA GLY A 100 -13.19 -4.80 5.58
C GLY A 100 -12.00 -5.63 5.11
N VAL A 101 -10.84 -5.03 4.81
CA VAL A 101 -9.67 -5.75 4.28
C VAL A 101 -9.20 -6.86 5.22
N PHE A 102 -9.28 -6.62 6.54
CA PHE A 102 -8.81 -7.58 7.56
C PHE A 102 -9.75 -8.75 7.81
N SER A 103 -10.95 -8.70 7.25
CA SER A 103 -11.98 -9.74 7.40
C SER A 103 -12.08 -10.66 6.17
N GLN A 104 -11.24 -10.46 5.16
CA GLN A 104 -11.18 -11.26 3.93
C GLN A 104 -10.33 -12.52 4.09
#